data_AF-A0A967HUQ7-F1
#
_entry.id   AF-A0A967HUQ7-F1
#
_cell.length_a   1.000
_cell.length_b   1.000
_cell.length_c   1.000
_cell.angle_alpha   90.00
_cell.angle_beta   90.00
_cell.angle_gamma   90.00
#
_symmetry.space_group_name_H-M   'P 1'
#
loop_
_entity.id
_entity.type
_entity.pdbx_description
1 polymer ?
#
loop_
_entity_poly.entity_id
_entity_poly.type
_entity_poly.pdbx_seq_one_letter_code
_entity_poly.pdbx_strand_id
1 'polypeptide(L)'
;MAQKLSLADTDGNERVSISTSADSTLMTFYDDNQVSRVTLELINTEPVLKLMGEQGSAVLAIDYQGMPSFTLRGHGDEVIWSAP
;
A
#
# COMPACT_ATOMS: atom_id res chain seq x y z
N MET A 1 9.39 -17.23 -2.96
CA MET A 1 8.84 -17.43 -1.60
C MET A 1 8.91 -16.10 -0.89
N ALA A 2 7.81 -15.61 -0.31
CA ALA A 2 7.82 -14.39 0.49
C ALA A 2 7.87 -14.74 1.99
N GLN A 3 8.64 -13.98 2.77
CA GLN A 3 8.66 -14.09 4.23
C GLN A 3 7.69 -13.05 4.82
N LYS A 4 7.00 -13.39 5.91
CA LYS A 4 5.98 -12.52 6.51
C LYS A 4 6.11 -12.48 8.04
N LEU A 5 6.05 -11.28 8.60
CA LEU A 5 5.82 -11.01 10.01
C LEU A 5 4.46 -10.31 10.15
N SER A 6 3.65 -10.68 11.12
CA SER A 6 2.35 -10.04 11.33
C SER A 6 1.98 -9.84 12.79
N LEU A 7 1.15 -8.83 13.02
CA LEU A 7 0.45 -8.55 14.26
C LEU A 7 -1.03 -8.81 14.04
N ALA A 8 -1.61 -9.67 14.87
CA ALA A 8 -3.03 -9.95 14.91
C ALA A 8 -3.69 -9.31 16.14
N ASP A 9 -4.99 -9.04 16.06
CA ASP A 9 -5.79 -8.65 17.22
C ASP A 9 -6.11 -9.84 18.13
N THR A 10 -6.93 -9.60 19.16
CA THR A 10 -7.34 -10.62 20.14
C THR A 10 -8.20 -11.73 19.55
N ASP A 11 -8.83 -11.48 18.41
CA ASP A 11 -9.71 -12.42 17.71
C ASP A 11 -8.92 -13.22 16.65
N GLY A 12 -7.62 -12.94 16.51
CA GLY A 12 -6.72 -13.59 15.56
C GLY A 12 -6.72 -12.97 14.16
N ASN A 13 -7.41 -11.84 13.96
CA ASN A 13 -7.44 -11.15 12.67
C ASN A 13 -6.16 -10.34 12.49
N GLU A 14 -5.54 -10.45 11.31
CA GLU A 14 -4.33 -9.70 11.01
C GLU A 14 -4.62 -8.21 10.88
N ARG A 15 -3.86 -7.37 11.59
CA ARG A 15 -4.03 -5.91 11.58
C ARG A 15 -2.88 -5.19 10.90
N VAL A 16 -1.68 -5.72 11.05
CA VAL A 16 -0.49 -5.23 10.38
C VAL A 16 0.34 -6.41 9.91
N SER A 17 0.84 -6.37 8.69
CA SER A 17 1.86 -7.32 8.24
C SER A 17 2.99 -6.62 7.51
N ILE A 18 4.18 -7.21 7.60
CA ILE A 18 5.35 -6.87 6.81
C ILE A 18 5.73 -8.13 6.04
N SER A 19 5.76 -8.04 4.72
CA SER A 19 6.19 -9.12 3.84
C SER A 19 7.36 -8.68 2.97
N THR A 20 8.24 -9.62 2.65
CA THR A 20 9.40 -9.38 1.79
C THR A 20 9.53 -10.53 0.81
N SER A 21 9.80 -10.18 -0.45
CA SER A 21 10.06 -11.08 -1.56
C SER A 21 11.34 -10.67 -2.27
N ALA A 22 11.70 -11.34 -3.36
CA ALA A 22 12.84 -10.92 -4.18
C ALA A 22 12.62 -9.54 -4.83
N ASP A 23 11.37 -9.19 -5.12
CA ASP A 23 11.02 -8.03 -5.96
C ASP A 23 10.42 -6.87 -5.16
N SER A 24 9.94 -7.12 -3.94
CA SER A 24 9.26 -6.11 -3.13
C SER A 24 9.37 -6.32 -1.63
N THR A 25 9.26 -5.22 -0.88
CA THR A 25 9.00 -5.21 0.55
C THR A 25 7.74 -4.40 0.80
N LEU A 26 6.78 -4.96 1.52
CA LEU A 26 5.44 -4.42 1.69
C LEU A 26 5.03 -4.47 3.16
N MET A 27 4.60 -3.34 3.71
CA MET A 27 3.86 -3.27 4.95
C MET A 27 2.39 -2.96 4.65
N THR A 28 1.47 -3.72 5.23
CA THR A 28 0.03 -3.58 5.01
C THR A 28 -0.70 -3.38 6.33
N PHE A 29 -1.65 -2.45 6.37
CA PHE A 29 -2.61 -2.26 7.46
C PHE A 29 -4.01 -2.67 7.00
N TYR A 30 -4.70 -3.47 7.81
CA TYR A 30 -6.03 -3.99 7.52
C TYR A 30 -7.09 -3.39 8.44
N ASP A 31 -8.30 -3.19 7.92
CA ASP A 31 -9.48 -2.86 8.73
C ASP A 31 -10.14 -4.10 9.35
N ASP A 32 -11.27 -3.89 10.02
CA ASP A 32 -12.07 -4.95 10.68
C ASP A 32 -12.63 -6.00 9.72
N ASN A 33 -12.76 -5.65 8.44
CA ASN A 33 -13.23 -6.56 7.42
C ASN A 33 -12.08 -7.26 6.68
N GLN A 34 -10.84 -7.17 7.20
CA GLN A 34 -9.63 -7.68 6.58
C GLN A 34 -9.35 -7.07 5.19
N VAL A 35 -9.84 -5.85 4.96
CA VAL A 35 -9.53 -5.08 3.76
C VAL A 35 -8.29 -4.24 4.02
N SER A 36 -7.34 -4.29 3.09
CA SER A 36 -6.15 -3.44 3.15
C SER A 36 -6.55 -1.97 2.99
N ARG A 37 -6.14 -1.12 3.92
CA ARG A 37 -6.43 0.33 3.93
C ARG A 37 -5.21 1.20 3.73
N VAL A 38 -4.03 0.70 4.10
CA VAL A 38 -2.77 1.39 3.90
C VAL A 38 -1.71 0.39 3.50
N THR A 39 -0.96 0.69 2.44
CA THR A 39 0.26 -0.03 2.12
C THR A 39 1.45 0.91 2.00
N LEU A 40 2.58 0.47 2.54
CA LEU A 40 3.90 1.05 2.31
C LEU A 40 4.73 0.00 1.58
N GLU A 41 5.11 0.29 0.34
CA GLU A 41 5.79 -0.66 -0.53
C GLU A 41 7.09 -0.08 -1.07
N LEU A 42 8.09 -0.93 -1.27
CA LEU A 42 9.25 -0.66 -2.11
C LEU A 42 9.11 -1.49 -3.39
N ILE A 43 8.89 -0.82 -4.53
CA ILE A 43 8.80 -1.44 -5.86
C ILE A 43 10.09 -1.11 -6.61
N ASN A 44 10.95 -2.10 -6.88
CA ASN A 44 12.23 -1.87 -7.56
C ASN A 44 13.06 -0.69 -6.96
N THR A 45 13.01 -0.51 -5.63
CA THR A 45 13.58 0.59 -4.82
C THR A 45 12.74 1.87 -4.67
N GLU A 46 11.67 2.03 -5.41
CA GLU A 46 10.79 3.21 -5.34
C GLU A 46 9.80 3.08 -4.18
N PRO A 47 9.79 3.99 -3.19
CA PRO A 47 8.82 3.96 -2.11
C PRO A 47 7.45 4.42 -2.60
N VAL A 48 6.43 3.63 -2.26
CA VAL A 48 5.03 3.89 -2.59
C VAL A 48 4.20 3.81 -1.31
N LEU A 49 3.43 4.86 -1.02
CA LEU A 49 2.35 4.88 -0.04
C LEU A 49 1.02 4.85 -0.77
N LYS A 50 0.19 3.86 -0.49
CA LYS A 50 -1.19 3.80 -1.00
C LYS A 50 -2.18 3.82 0.16
N LEU A 51 -3.16 4.72 0.07
CA LEU A 51 -4.31 4.83 0.97
C LEU A 51 -5.55 4.36 0.20
N MET A 52 -6.28 3.38 0.74
CA MET A 52 -7.43 2.76 0.09
C MET A 52 -8.72 3.07 0.84
N GLY A 53 -9.59 3.84 0.20
CA GLY A 53 -10.98 4.00 0.62
C GLY A 53 -11.88 2.94 -0.01
N GLU A 54 -13.18 3.01 0.24
CA GLU A 54 -14.15 2.08 -0.37
C GLU A 54 -14.40 2.37 -1.86
N GLN A 55 -14.24 3.63 -2.28
CA GLN A 55 -14.59 4.11 -3.62
C GLN A 55 -13.40 4.66 -4.40
N GLY A 56 -12.18 4.44 -3.92
CA GLY A 56 -11.01 5.03 -4.52
C GLY A 56 -9.75 4.85 -3.70
N SER A 57 -8.66 5.41 -4.20
CA SER A 57 -7.38 5.40 -3.50
C SER A 57 -6.56 6.67 -3.77
N ALA A 58 -5.62 6.94 -2.89
CA ALA A 58 -4.58 7.92 -3.09
C ALA A 58 -3.23 7.21 -3.09
N VAL A 59 -2.36 7.55 -4.03
CA VAL A 59 -1.03 6.96 -4.18
C VAL A 59 0.00 8.08 -4.18
N LEU A 60 0.94 8.03 -3.26
CA LEU A 60 2.16 8.82 -3.27
C LEU A 60 3.32 7.90 -3.63
N ALA A 61 4.06 8.23 -4.69
CA ALA A 61 5.26 7.52 -5.09
C ALA A 61 6.43 8.50 -5.20
N ILE A 62 7.64 8.04 -4.95
CA ILE A 62 8.86 8.78 -5.26
C ILE A 62 9.69 7.89 -6.17
N ASP A 63 10.03 8.38 -7.36
CA ASP A 63 10.84 7.60 -8.30
C ASP A 63 12.31 7.52 -7.86
N TYR A 64 13.12 6.74 -8.59
CA TYR A 64 14.55 6.60 -8.30
C TYR A 64 15.37 7.90 -8.40
N GLN A 65 14.82 8.95 -9.03
CA GLN A 65 15.43 10.29 -9.12
C GLN A 65 15.03 11.19 -7.95
N GLY A 66 14.13 10.73 -7.08
CA GLY A 66 13.58 11.52 -5.98
C GLY A 66 12.40 12.39 -6.38
N MET A 67 11.85 12.24 -7.59
CA MET A 67 10.69 13.00 -8.03
C MET A 67 9.42 12.40 -7.42
N PRO A 68 8.63 13.18 -6.66
CA PRO A 68 7.38 12.69 -6.14
C PRO A 68 6.33 12.60 -7.26
N SER A 69 5.29 11.81 -7.01
CA SER A 69 4.04 11.89 -7.75
C SER A 69 2.90 11.56 -6.80
N PHE A 70 1.78 12.26 -6.95
CA PHE A 70 0.57 12.03 -6.20
C PHE A 70 -0.59 11.76 -7.16
N THR A 71 -1.24 10.60 -7.02
CA THR A 71 -2.36 10.18 -7.86
C THR A 71 -3.59 9.91 -7.00
N LEU A 72 -4.72 10.50 -7.36
CA LEU A 72 -6.04 10.19 -6.83
C LEU A 72 -6.80 9.34 -7.83
N ARG A 73 -7.32 8.21 -7.35
CA ARG A 73 -8.08 7.25 -8.14
C ARG A 73 -9.49 7.07 -7.60
N GLY A 74 -10.45 7.01 -8.51
CA GLY A 74 -11.86 6.81 -8.23
C GLY A 74 -12.28 5.35 -8.25
N HIS A 75 -13.58 5.16 -8.47
CA HIS A 75 -14.16 3.83 -8.59
C HIS A 75 -13.61 3.13 -9.84
N GLY A 76 -13.30 1.84 -9.75
CA GLY A 76 -12.72 1.09 -10.87
C GLY A 76 -11.28 1.48 -11.22
N ASP A 77 -10.54 2.11 -10.30
CA ASP A 77 -9.12 2.50 -10.45
C ASP A 77 -8.86 3.63 -11.47
N GLU A 78 -9.92 4.33 -11.90
CA GLU A 78 -9.82 5.49 -12.80
C GLU A 78 -9.00 6.61 -12.17
N VAL A 79 -8.08 7.23 -12.94
CA VAL A 79 -7.33 8.39 -12.45
C VAL A 79 -8.25 9.62 -12.50
N ILE A 80 -8.62 10.13 -11.32
CA ILE A 80 -9.39 11.37 -11.19
C ILE A 80 -8.46 12.58 -11.30
N TRP A 81 -7.27 12.47 -10.71
CA TRP A 81 -6.30 13.56 -10.67
C TRP A 81 -4.89 13.01 -10.44
N SER A 82 -3.89 13.68 -10.99
CA SER A 82 -2.48 13.38 -10.73
C SER A 82 -1.63 14.65 -10.76
N ALA A 83 -0.62 14.73 -9.91
CA ALA A 83 0.45 15.72 -10.00
C ALA A 83 1.82 15.05 -9.85
N PRO A 84 2.85 15.58 -10.54
CA PRO A 84 4.25 15.31 -10.22
C PRO A 84 4.70 16.06 -8.96
#